data_AF-A0A1G6ZG23-F1
#
_entry.id   AF-A0A1G6ZG23-F1
#
_cell.length_a   1.000
_cell.length_b   1.000
_cell.length_c   1.000
_cell.angle_alpha   90.00
_cell.angle_beta   90.00
_cell.angle_gamma   90.00
#
_symmetry.space_group_name_H-M   'P 1'
#
loop_
_entity.id
_entity.type
_entity.pdbx_description
1 polymer ?
#
loop_
_entity_poly.entity_id
_entity_poly.type
_entity_poly.pdbx_seq_one_letter_code
_entity_poly.pdbx_strand_id
1 'polypeptide(L)'
;MNRLLLILPFLLLPACAPAQYYNGQVRIDSPDRSFIFQVTDAAPRLHSIHFYTWFKSGHIYTIEGSYYGRLLHGYFKVVDHEHRLAEEGRYKRGAKKGKAILTRF
;
A
#
# COMPACT_ATOMS: atom_id res chain seq x y z
N MET A 1 -12.71 39.03 -41.14
CA MET A 1 -13.06 38.50 -39.81
C MET A 1 -11.85 37.77 -39.26
N ASN A 2 -11.03 38.47 -38.50
CA ASN A 2 -9.75 37.99 -37.97
C ASN A 2 -9.98 37.03 -36.80
N ARG A 3 -9.29 35.89 -36.84
CA ARG A 3 -9.15 34.94 -35.75
C ARG A 3 -8.16 35.53 -34.74
N LEU A 4 -8.61 35.85 -33.53
CA LEU A 4 -7.71 36.13 -32.40
C LEU A 4 -8.01 35.12 -31.29
N LEU A 5 -7.07 34.21 -31.12
CA LEU A 5 -6.95 33.18 -30.09
C LEU A 5 -5.99 33.71 -29.01
N LEU A 6 -5.99 33.07 -27.82
CA LEU A 6 -5.14 33.30 -26.61
C LEU A 6 -5.93 34.03 -25.51
N ILE A 7 -6.02 33.58 -24.25
CA ILE A 7 -5.12 32.73 -23.44
C ILE A 7 -5.94 32.19 -22.25
N LEU A 8 -5.98 30.86 -22.08
CA LEU A 8 -6.49 30.21 -20.87
C LEU A 8 -5.29 30.07 -19.90
N PRO A 9 -5.27 30.66 -18.70
CA PRO A 9 -4.17 30.43 -17.78
C PRO A 9 -4.22 28.98 -17.31
N PHE A 10 -3.20 28.27 -17.77
CA PHE A 10 -2.88 26.88 -17.52
C PHE A 10 -2.77 26.64 -16.01
N LEU A 11 -3.59 25.68 -15.54
CA LEU A 11 -3.59 25.09 -14.21
C LEU A 11 -2.16 24.89 -13.65
N LEU A 12 -1.88 25.55 -12.53
CA LEU A 12 -0.89 25.07 -11.56
C LEU A 12 -1.66 24.45 -10.38
N LEU A 13 -2.33 23.33 -10.63
CA LEU A 13 -2.62 22.39 -9.54
C LEU A 13 -1.33 21.59 -9.32
N PRO A 14 -0.71 21.61 -8.13
CA PRO A 14 0.26 20.58 -7.82
C PRO A 14 -0.49 19.26 -7.91
N ALA A 15 -0.13 18.43 -8.90
CA ALA A 15 -0.48 17.03 -8.88
C ALA A 15 0.25 16.43 -7.66
N CYS A 16 -0.34 16.58 -6.47
CA CYS A 16 -0.11 15.65 -5.39
C CYS A 16 -0.61 14.34 -5.96
N ALA A 17 0.29 13.57 -6.57
CA ALA A 17 -0.06 12.34 -7.26
C ALA A 17 -0.86 11.50 -6.26
N PRO A 18 -2.16 11.28 -6.48
CA PRO A 18 -2.91 10.43 -5.58
C PRO A 18 -2.24 9.06 -5.66
N ALA A 19 -1.90 8.49 -4.49
CA ALA A 19 -1.36 7.14 -4.41
C ALA A 19 -2.21 6.23 -5.31
N GLN A 20 -1.62 5.77 -6.42
CA GLN A 20 -2.35 5.14 -7.51
C GLN A 20 -3.03 3.88 -6.97
N TYR A 21 -4.35 3.94 -6.81
CA TYR A 21 -5.16 2.88 -6.21
C TYR A 21 -5.78 2.05 -7.32
N TYR A 22 -5.08 1.01 -7.77
CA TYR A 22 -5.57 0.06 -8.77
C TYR A 22 -5.88 -1.29 -8.09
N ASN A 23 -7.15 -1.72 -8.13
CA ASN A 23 -7.64 -3.01 -7.64
C ASN A 23 -7.27 -3.38 -6.19
N GLY A 24 -7.16 -2.40 -5.29
CA GLY A 24 -6.82 -2.67 -3.89
C GLY A 24 -5.36 -3.02 -3.66
N GLN A 25 -4.50 -2.95 -4.67
CA GLN A 25 -3.05 -3.03 -4.50
C GLN A 25 -2.49 -1.64 -4.13
N VAL A 26 -1.52 -1.63 -3.23
CA VAL A 26 -0.80 -0.44 -2.77
C VAL A 26 0.70 -0.72 -2.85
N ARG A 27 1.46 0.28 -3.28
CA ARG A 27 2.93 0.28 -3.26
C ARG A 27 3.41 1.43 -2.38
N ILE A 28 4.33 1.15 -1.47
CA ILE A 28 5.07 2.15 -0.69
C ILE A 28 6.54 2.01 -1.06
N ASP A 29 7.12 3.09 -1.56
CA ASP A 29 8.53 3.15 -1.90
C ASP A 29 9.35 3.77 -0.76
N SER A 30 10.51 3.21 -0.52
CA SER A 30 11.56 3.74 0.35
C SER A 30 12.89 3.69 -0.41
N PRO A 31 13.92 4.45 0.00
CA PRO A 31 15.18 4.50 -0.73
C PRO A 31 15.78 3.11 -1.06
N ASP A 32 15.66 2.16 -0.13
CA ASP A 32 16.29 0.84 -0.28
C ASP A 32 15.38 -0.25 -0.85
N ARG A 33 14.05 -0.04 -0.78
CA ARG A 33 13.07 -1.11 -1.05
C ARG A 33 11.68 -0.57 -1.37
N SER A 34 10.88 -1.38 -2.07
CA SER A 34 9.47 -1.14 -2.33
C SER A 34 8.61 -2.24 -1.73
N PHE A 35 7.56 -1.86 -1.03
CA PHE A 35 6.60 -2.78 -0.43
C PHE A 35 5.28 -2.75 -1.19
N ILE A 36 4.90 -3.89 -1.77
CA ILE A 36 3.72 -4.05 -2.62
C ILE A 36 2.77 -5.04 -1.94
N PHE A 37 1.53 -4.64 -1.68
CA PHE A 37 0.57 -5.42 -0.91
C PHE A 37 -0.86 -5.10 -1.35
N GLN A 38 -1.82 -5.96 -0.97
CA GLN A 38 -3.23 -5.68 -1.18
C GLN A 38 -3.91 -5.29 0.14
N VAL A 39 -4.99 -4.53 0.05
CA VAL A 39 -5.82 -4.10 1.18
C VAL A 39 -7.27 -4.48 0.98
N THR A 40 -8.02 -4.53 2.09
CA THR A 40 -9.46 -4.78 2.07
C THR A 40 -10.17 -3.93 3.11
N ASP A 41 -11.42 -3.57 2.80
CA ASP A 41 -12.37 -2.97 3.74
C ASP A 41 -13.16 -4.03 4.52
N ALA A 42 -12.96 -5.33 4.23
CA ALA A 42 -13.63 -6.41 4.92
C ALA A 42 -13.16 -6.55 6.38
N ALA A 43 -14.05 -6.19 7.31
CA ALA A 43 -13.78 -6.27 8.73
C ALA A 43 -13.62 -7.74 9.22
N PRO A 44 -12.58 -8.05 10.02
CA PRO A 44 -12.41 -9.34 10.67
C PRO A 44 -13.22 -9.37 11.98
N ARG A 45 -13.41 -10.58 12.51
CA ARG A 45 -13.73 -10.73 13.93
C ARG A 45 -12.45 -10.46 14.73
N LEU A 46 -12.44 -9.36 15.46
CA LEU A 46 -11.29 -8.98 16.27
C LEU A 46 -11.10 -9.93 17.43
N HIS A 47 -9.84 -10.14 17.79
CA HIS A 47 -9.40 -10.94 18.92
C HIS A 47 -8.34 -10.12 19.62
N SER A 48 -8.49 -9.94 20.93
CA SER A 48 -7.61 -9.08 21.73
C SER A 48 -6.14 -9.48 21.64
N ILE A 49 -5.84 -10.77 21.46
CA ILE A 49 -4.46 -11.31 21.43
C ILE A 49 -3.82 -11.37 20.04
N HIS A 50 -4.49 -10.88 19.00
CA HIS A 50 -3.98 -10.95 17.63
C HIS A 50 -3.48 -9.59 17.15
N PHE A 51 -2.33 -9.59 16.49
CA PHE A 51 -1.83 -8.43 15.76
C PHE A 51 -2.55 -8.27 14.43
N TYR A 52 -3.02 -7.06 14.16
CA TYR A 52 -3.61 -6.66 12.90
C TYR A 52 -2.76 -5.60 12.24
N THR A 53 -2.52 -5.75 10.95
CA THR A 53 -1.76 -4.80 10.13
C THR A 53 -2.69 -4.10 9.14
N TRP A 54 -2.66 -2.77 9.10
CA TRP A 54 -3.48 -1.95 8.20
C TRP A 54 -2.70 -0.80 7.59
N PHE A 55 -3.23 -0.29 6.48
CA PHE A 55 -2.73 0.85 5.75
C PHE A 55 -3.61 2.07 5.96
N LYS A 56 -2.98 3.21 6.27
CA LYS A 56 -3.64 4.51 6.38
C LYS A 56 -2.64 5.62 6.07
N SER A 57 -3.06 6.61 5.29
CA SER A 57 -2.29 7.83 5.00
C SER A 57 -0.84 7.57 4.53
N GLY A 58 -0.62 6.57 3.68
CA GLY A 58 0.73 6.26 3.16
C GLY A 58 1.59 5.38 4.08
N HIS A 59 1.10 5.00 5.25
CA HIS A 59 1.85 4.22 6.24
C HIS A 59 1.16 2.89 6.57
N ILE A 60 1.98 1.93 7.01
CA ILE A 60 1.53 0.65 7.54
C ILE A 60 1.69 0.67 9.06
N TYR A 61 0.63 0.26 9.73
CA TYR A 61 0.57 0.17 11.18
C TYR A 61 0.27 -1.26 11.59
N THR A 62 0.79 -1.68 12.73
CA THR A 62 0.48 -2.96 13.36
C THR A 62 0.22 -2.74 14.84
N ILE A 63 -0.95 -3.14 15.33
CA ILE A 63 -1.25 -3.17 16.77
C ILE A 63 -1.98 -4.47 17.12
N GLU A 64 -1.94 -4.80 18.40
CA GLU A 64 -2.71 -5.89 18.99
C GLU A 64 -4.17 -5.49 19.19
N GLY A 65 -5.10 -6.39 18.87
CA GLY A 65 -6.52 -6.29 19.22
C GLY A 65 -7.38 -5.31 18.42
N SER A 66 -6.81 -4.40 17.63
CA SER A 66 -7.57 -3.35 16.94
C SER A 66 -6.95 -2.91 15.61
N TYR A 67 -7.64 -2.05 14.84
CA TYR A 67 -7.17 -1.43 13.60
C TYR A 67 -7.96 -0.14 13.28
N TYR A 68 -7.41 0.74 12.43
CA TYR A 68 -8.00 2.06 12.15
C TYR A 68 -8.04 2.46 10.66
N GLY A 69 -7.70 1.53 9.76
CA GLY A 69 -7.63 1.77 8.32
C GLY A 69 -7.94 0.52 7.52
N ARG A 70 -7.44 0.44 6.28
CA ARG A 70 -7.72 -0.72 5.43
C ARG A 70 -6.76 -1.84 5.73
N LEU A 71 -7.29 -3.01 6.02
CA LEU A 71 -6.48 -4.13 6.48
C LEU A 71 -5.66 -4.72 5.35
N LEU A 72 -4.41 -5.07 5.63
CA LEU A 72 -3.62 -5.84 4.66
C LEU A 72 -4.32 -7.18 4.42
N HIS A 73 -4.42 -7.57 3.15
CA HIS A 73 -5.11 -8.79 2.74
C HIS A 73 -4.43 -9.37 1.51
N GLY A 74 -4.56 -10.68 1.28
CA GLY A 74 -4.00 -11.32 0.11
C GLY A 74 -2.47 -11.40 0.17
N TYR A 75 -1.84 -11.39 -1.00
CA TYR A 75 -0.39 -11.54 -1.14
C TYR A 75 0.34 -10.19 -1.01
N PHE A 76 1.53 -10.23 -0.44
CA PHE A 76 2.45 -9.10 -0.39
C PHE A 76 3.86 -9.52 -0.82
N LYS A 77 4.64 -8.55 -1.31
CA LYS A 77 6.07 -8.69 -1.56
C LYS A 77 6.85 -7.41 -1.24
N VAL A 78 8.08 -7.59 -0.78
CA VAL A 78 9.12 -6.56 -0.66
C VAL A 78 10.13 -6.82 -1.78
N VAL A 79 10.45 -5.80 -2.55
CA VAL A 79 11.56 -5.83 -3.51
C VAL A 79 12.62 -4.82 -3.10
N ASP A 80 13.89 -5.11 -3.31
CA ASP A 80 14.98 -4.14 -3.09
C ASP A 80 15.06 -3.11 -4.24
N HIS A 81 15.98 -2.16 -4.13
CA HIS A 81 16.25 -1.14 -5.15
C HIS A 81 16.68 -1.72 -6.52
N GLU A 82 17.20 -2.94 -6.55
CA GLU A 82 17.56 -3.69 -7.76
C GLU A 82 16.37 -4.51 -8.31
N HIS A 83 15.17 -4.34 -7.73
CA HIS A 83 13.95 -5.07 -8.06
C HIS A 83 14.01 -6.58 -7.76
N ARG A 84 14.95 -7.03 -6.93
CA ARG A 84 15.05 -8.42 -6.48
C ARG A 84 14.07 -8.67 -5.33
N LEU A 85 13.47 -9.86 -5.31
CA LEU A 85 12.52 -10.26 -4.27
C LEU A 85 13.22 -10.49 -2.93
N ALA A 86 12.97 -9.62 -1.96
CA ALA A 86 13.56 -9.70 -0.62
C ALA A 86 12.68 -10.49 0.37
N GLU A 87 11.36 -10.24 0.36
CA GLU A 87 10.39 -10.92 1.22
C GLU A 87 9.07 -11.11 0.48
N GLU A 88 8.37 -12.20 0.73
CA GLU A 88 6.97 -12.34 0.35
C GLU A 88 6.15 -13.10 1.39
N GLY A 89 4.82 -12.97 1.29
CA GLY A 89 3.91 -13.73 2.11
C GLY A 89 2.46 -13.36 1.90
N ARG A 90 1.62 -13.67 2.90
CA ARG A 90 0.19 -13.40 2.84
C ARG A 90 -0.34 -12.77 4.13
N TYR A 91 -1.33 -11.90 3.98
CA TYR A 91 -2.19 -11.41 5.05
C TYR A 91 -3.62 -11.91 4.83
N LYS A 92 -4.35 -12.13 5.93
CA LYS A 92 -5.79 -12.39 5.89
C LYS A 92 -6.49 -11.43 6.84
N ARG A 93 -7.01 -10.34 6.26
CA ARG A 93 -7.74 -9.28 6.99
C ARG A 93 -6.91 -8.76 8.18
N GLY A 94 -5.69 -8.33 7.88
CA GLY A 94 -4.73 -7.75 8.80
C GLY A 94 -3.84 -8.74 9.53
N ALA A 95 -4.24 -10.00 9.68
CA ALA A 95 -3.40 -11.00 10.32
C ALA A 95 -2.38 -11.58 9.33
N LYS A 96 -1.08 -11.50 9.63
CA LYS A 96 -0.03 -12.17 8.83
C LYS A 96 -0.25 -13.69 8.87
N LYS A 97 -0.08 -14.36 7.73
CA LYS A 97 -0.27 -15.81 7.59
C LYS A 97 1.04 -16.48 7.23
N GLY A 98 1.45 -17.43 8.07
CA GLY A 98 2.67 -18.20 7.89
C GLY A 98 3.95 -17.40 8.14
N LYS A 99 5.08 -18.07 7.93
CA LYS A 99 6.40 -17.44 7.93
C LYS A 99 6.60 -16.75 6.58
N ALA A 100 7.09 -15.51 6.60
CA ALA A 100 7.48 -14.85 5.37
C ALA A 100 8.65 -15.59 4.72
N ILE A 101 8.61 -15.72 3.40
CA ILE A 101 9.72 -16.32 2.66
C ILE A 101 10.71 -15.19 2.38
N LEU A 102 11.92 -15.33 2.91
CA LEU A 102 13.04 -14.46 2.61
C LEU A 102 13.90 -15.18 1.58
N THR A 103 14.04 -14.61 0.39
CA THR A 103 14.98 -15.13 -0.60
C THR A 103 16.35 -14.59 -0.21
N ARG A 104 17.23 -15.44 0.34
CA ARG A 104 18.65 -15.10 0.41
C ARG A 104 19.24 -15.29 -0.98
N PHE A 105 19.88 -14.23 -1.50
CA PHE A 105 20.79 -14.29 -2.64
C PHE A 105 22.21 -14.57 -2.13
#